data_AF-A0A545SCM6-F1
#
_entry.id   AF-A0A545SCM6-F1
#
_cell.length_a   1.000
_cell.length_b   1.000
_cell.length_c   1.000
_cell.angle_alpha   90.00
_cell.angle_beta   90.00
_cell.angle_gamma   90.00
#
_symmetry.space_group_name_H-M   'P 1'
#
loop_
_entity.id
_entity.type
_entity.pdbx_description
1 polymer ?
#
loop_
_entity_poly.entity_id
_entity_poly.type
_entity_poly.pdbx_seq_one_letter_code
_entity_poly.pdbx_strand_id
1 'polypeptide(L)'
;MSLVFYNRRYNCGVCFSKYTPELLQSHPDTLFVFGDNLERKGTGGQAIIRNEPNAFGFVTKRYPSMGQGAYMTGIDEDYRAVYADFERLKEHLLQNRVILFPSGGLGTGLARLDIHAPELLNLIDIKVSRLIGADYATIRTNLR
;
A
#
# COMPACT_ATOMS: atom_id res chain seq x y z
N MET A 1 9.83 -16.19 -2.67
CA MET A 1 8.61 -15.48 -2.22
C MET A 1 7.38 -16.10 -2.86
N SER A 2 6.31 -16.33 -2.09
CA SER A 2 5.01 -16.79 -2.62
C SER A 2 4.19 -15.60 -3.07
N LEU A 3 3.75 -15.62 -4.33
CA LEU A 3 2.87 -14.60 -4.89
C LEU A 3 1.43 -15.09 -4.83
N VAL A 4 0.53 -14.19 -4.47
CA VAL A 4 -0.92 -14.42 -4.59
C VAL A 4 -1.33 -14.22 -6.04
N PHE A 5 -0.79 -13.18 -6.66
CA PHE A 5 -1.05 -12.83 -8.05
C PHE A 5 0.15 -12.09 -8.64
N TYR A 6 0.43 -12.31 -9.92
CA TYR A 6 1.46 -11.55 -10.61
C TYR A 6 1.12 -11.33 -12.08
N ASN A 7 1.18 -10.08 -12.51
CA ASN A 7 1.01 -9.70 -13.90
C ASN A 7 2.36 -9.37 -14.52
N ARG A 8 2.88 -10.30 -15.34
CA ARG A 8 4.16 -10.15 -16.03
C ARG A 8 4.18 -8.96 -17.00
N ARG A 9 3.03 -8.57 -17.57
CA ARG A 9 2.94 -7.44 -18.50
C ARG A 9 3.18 -6.09 -17.80
N TYR A 10 2.74 -5.96 -16.54
CA TYR A 10 2.86 -4.72 -15.78
C TYR A 10 3.96 -4.74 -14.72
N ASN A 11 4.69 -5.85 -14.61
CA ASN A 11 5.71 -6.09 -13.58
C ASN A 11 5.18 -5.84 -12.15
N CYS A 12 3.90 -6.11 -11.95
CA CYS A 12 3.16 -5.78 -10.73
C CYS A 12 2.42 -7.00 -10.20
N GLY A 13 2.25 -7.09 -8.88
CA GLY A 13 1.52 -8.19 -8.29
C GLY A 13 1.11 -7.97 -6.84
N VAL A 14 0.61 -9.05 -6.25
CA VAL A 14 0.17 -9.11 -4.86
C VAL A 14 0.89 -10.28 -4.19
N CYS A 15 1.46 -10.03 -3.02
CA CYS A 15 2.05 -11.06 -2.18
C CYS A 15 1.58 -10.90 -0.73
N PHE A 16 2.07 -11.75 0.17
CA PHE A 16 1.83 -11.81 1.63
C PHE A 16 1.01 -10.69 2.28
N SER A 17 0.21 -11.05 3.29
CA SER A 17 -0.63 -10.07 4.00
C SER A 17 0.15 -9.05 4.82
N LYS A 18 1.36 -9.41 5.27
CA LYS A 18 2.29 -8.56 6.02
C LYS A 18 3.72 -8.81 5.55
N TYR A 19 4.52 -7.77 5.55
CA TYR A 19 5.94 -7.83 5.20
C TYR A 19 6.84 -7.76 6.44
N THR A 20 8.07 -8.26 6.29
CA THR A 20 9.14 -8.14 7.30
C THR A 20 10.40 -7.56 6.64
N PRO A 21 11.30 -6.94 7.42
CA PRO A 21 12.59 -6.47 6.89
C PRO A 21 13.37 -7.56 6.16
N GLU A 22 13.40 -8.78 6.70
CA GLU A 22 14.13 -9.91 6.11
C GLU A 22 13.55 -10.32 4.75
N LEU A 23 12.22 -10.24 4.59
CA LEU A 23 11.58 -10.46 3.29
C LEU A 23 12.07 -9.43 2.25
N LEU A 24 12.16 -8.17 2.64
CA LEU A 24 12.59 -7.09 1.75
C LEU A 24 14.07 -7.23 1.38
N GLN A 25 14.92 -7.50 2.36
CA GLN A 25 16.36 -7.68 2.18
C GLN A 25 16.68 -8.88 1.28
N SER A 26 15.87 -9.95 1.34
CA SER A 26 16.02 -11.11 0.46
C SER A 26 15.50 -10.90 -0.97
N HIS A 27 14.85 -9.76 -1.26
CA HIS A 27 14.31 -9.42 -2.59
C HIS A 27 14.64 -7.96 -2.96
N PRO A 28 15.92 -7.59 -3.06
CA PRO A 28 16.35 -6.18 -3.19
C PRO A 28 15.84 -5.48 -4.45
N ASP A 29 15.57 -6.24 -5.52
CA ASP A 29 15.07 -5.71 -6.80
C ASP A 29 13.54 -5.52 -6.84
N THR A 30 12.85 -5.87 -5.75
CA THR A 30 11.40 -5.74 -5.63
C THR A 30 11.04 -4.57 -4.73
N LEU A 31 10.18 -3.68 -5.21
CA LEU A 31 9.58 -2.60 -4.44
C LEU A 31 8.33 -3.09 -3.72
N PHE A 32 8.32 -3.04 -2.40
CA PHE A 32 7.20 -3.46 -1.56
C PHE A 32 6.37 -2.26 -1.08
N VAL A 33 5.12 -2.20 -1.49
CA VAL A 33 4.21 -1.11 -1.12
C VAL A 33 3.53 -1.42 0.21
N PHE A 34 3.57 -0.51 1.18
CA PHE A 34 2.90 -0.69 2.47
C PHE A 34 2.10 0.54 2.88
N GLY A 35 1.12 0.35 3.76
CA GLY A 35 0.33 1.45 4.32
C GLY A 35 1.12 2.27 5.34
N ASP A 36 1.17 3.59 5.12
CA ASP A 36 1.96 4.55 5.90
C ASP A 36 1.10 5.76 6.33
N ASN A 37 1.64 6.62 7.19
CA ASN A 37 1.03 7.87 7.61
C ASN A 37 1.71 9.10 6.98
N LEU A 38 1.03 10.25 6.95
CA LEU A 38 1.55 11.50 6.37
C LEU A 38 2.86 11.96 7.01
N GLU A 39 3.06 11.73 8.31
CA GLU A 39 4.31 12.11 8.98
C GLU A 39 5.48 11.17 8.70
N ARG A 40 5.23 10.01 8.07
CA ARG A 40 6.23 8.98 7.77
C ARG A 40 6.99 8.49 9.02
N LYS A 41 6.30 8.43 10.17
CA LYS A 41 6.87 8.08 11.48
C LYS A 41 6.23 6.85 12.12
N GLY A 42 6.92 6.28 13.12
CA GLY A 42 6.47 5.15 13.94
C GLY A 42 6.43 3.82 13.19
N THR A 43 6.54 2.70 13.88
CA THR A 43 6.71 1.37 13.25
C THR A 43 5.47 0.47 13.39
N GLY A 44 4.31 1.02 13.74
CA GLY A 44 3.09 0.24 13.93
C GLY A 44 2.57 -0.41 12.64
N GLY A 45 2.06 -1.64 12.74
CA GLY A 45 1.50 -2.36 11.60
C GLY A 45 2.57 -2.74 10.58
N GLN A 46 2.37 -2.39 9.31
CA GLN A 46 3.34 -2.68 8.25
C GLN A 46 4.48 -1.65 8.18
N ALA A 47 4.41 -0.55 8.95
CA ALA A 47 5.48 0.45 8.97
C ALA A 47 6.81 -0.04 9.58
N ILE A 48 6.87 -1.28 10.10
CA ILE A 48 8.11 -1.94 10.52
C ILE A 48 9.14 -2.02 9.39
N ILE A 49 8.69 -2.06 8.13
CA ILE A 49 9.59 -2.15 6.96
C ILE A 49 9.97 -0.78 6.39
N ARG A 50 9.53 0.34 6.97
CA ARG A 50 9.66 1.68 6.34
C ARG A 50 11.10 2.04 5.95
N ASN A 51 12.06 1.62 6.77
CA ASN A 51 13.46 2.01 6.60
C ASN A 51 14.23 1.10 5.63
N GLU A 52 13.58 0.07 5.07
CA GLU A 52 14.20 -0.77 4.05
C GLU A 52 14.29 -0.01 2.71
N PRO A 53 15.40 -0.14 1.96
CA PRO A 53 15.66 0.65 0.76
C PRO A 53 14.70 0.36 -0.40
N ASN A 54 14.00 -0.77 -0.33
CA ASN A 54 13.02 -1.23 -1.30
C ASN A 54 11.59 -1.24 -0.72
N ALA A 55 11.34 -0.47 0.34
CA ALA A 55 9.99 -0.19 0.84
C ALA A 55 9.43 1.10 0.22
N PHE A 56 8.16 1.07 -0.18
CA PHE A 56 7.41 2.24 -0.61
C PHE A 56 6.25 2.51 0.36
N GLY A 57 6.37 3.58 1.14
CA GLY A 57 5.30 4.05 2.02
C GLY A 57 4.19 4.71 1.22
N PHE A 58 3.02 4.07 1.17
CA PHE A 58 1.80 4.60 0.57
C PHE A 58 0.89 5.17 1.65
N VAL A 59 0.53 6.44 1.54
CA VAL A 59 -0.24 7.14 2.55
C VAL A 59 -1.65 6.57 2.68
N THR A 60 -2.00 6.19 3.91
CA THR A 60 -3.32 5.64 4.25
C THR A 60 -3.85 6.15 5.60
N LYS A 61 -3.08 7.00 6.29
CA LYS A 61 -3.43 7.57 7.59
C LYS A 61 -2.80 8.96 7.75
N ARG A 62 -3.34 9.82 8.63
CA ARG A 62 -2.74 11.12 8.92
C ARG A 62 -1.61 11.01 9.92
N TYR A 63 -1.88 10.42 11.09
CA TYR A 63 -0.93 10.33 12.19
C TYR A 63 -0.69 8.88 12.62
N PRO A 64 0.50 8.54 13.15
CA PRO A 64 0.81 7.19 13.62
C PRO A 64 0.07 6.79 14.91
N SER A 65 -0.73 7.69 15.49
CA SER A 65 -1.49 7.47 16.72
C SER A 65 -2.87 6.86 16.45
N MET A 66 -3.61 6.54 17.51
CA MET A 66 -5.01 6.08 17.46
C MET A 66 -6.01 7.16 17.91
N GLY A 67 -5.51 8.38 18.19
CA GLY A 67 -6.31 9.48 18.72
C GLY A 67 -7.25 10.12 17.71
N GLN A 68 -8.07 11.06 18.20
CA GLN A 68 -8.94 11.86 17.34
C GLN A 68 -8.11 12.62 16.30
N GLY A 69 -8.57 12.64 15.05
CA GLY A 69 -7.88 13.29 13.93
C GLY A 69 -6.72 12.48 13.32
N ALA A 70 -6.39 11.29 13.87
CA ALA A 70 -5.36 10.42 13.30
C ALA A 70 -5.76 9.76 11.97
N TYR A 71 -7.05 9.59 11.73
CA TYR A 71 -7.58 8.90 10.57
C TYR A 71 -7.86 9.88 9.42
N MET A 72 -7.70 9.40 8.20
CA MET A 72 -8.25 10.08 7.03
C MET A 72 -9.77 9.95 7.05
N THR A 73 -10.46 10.99 6.61
CA THR A 73 -11.93 11.06 6.62
C THR A 73 -12.50 11.33 5.23
N GLY A 74 -11.65 11.29 4.19
CA GLY A 74 -12.08 11.48 2.81
C GLY A 74 -12.32 12.95 2.46
N ILE A 75 -11.52 13.86 3.01
CA ILE A 75 -11.50 15.26 2.54
C ILE A 75 -10.48 15.43 1.42
N ASP A 76 -10.53 16.56 0.70
CA ASP A 76 -9.69 16.84 -0.47
C ASP A 76 -8.18 16.67 -0.22
N GLU A 77 -7.70 17.01 0.97
CA GLU A 77 -6.31 16.79 1.39
C GLU A 77 -5.92 15.31 1.38
N ASP A 78 -6.82 14.42 1.83
CA ASP A 78 -6.57 12.98 1.88
C ASP A 78 -6.46 12.43 0.45
N TYR A 79 -7.37 12.84 -0.44
CA TYR A 79 -7.31 12.47 -1.85
C TYR A 79 -6.05 12.97 -2.53
N ARG A 80 -5.68 14.25 -2.33
CA ARG A 80 -4.45 14.83 -2.89
C ARG A 80 -3.20 14.07 -2.45
N ALA A 81 -3.11 13.69 -1.18
CA ALA A 81 -1.99 12.91 -0.67
C ALA A 81 -1.93 11.51 -1.32
N VAL A 82 -3.06 10.83 -1.42
CA VAL A 82 -3.16 9.51 -2.09
C VAL A 82 -2.78 9.60 -3.57
N TYR A 83 -3.23 10.63 -4.29
CA TYR A 83 -2.86 10.84 -5.68
C TYR A 83 -1.37 11.12 -5.85
N ALA A 84 -0.78 11.96 -4.99
CA ALA A 84 0.65 12.23 -5.03
C ALA A 84 1.48 10.94 -4.86
N ASP A 85 1.06 10.04 -3.97
CA ASP A 85 1.73 8.75 -3.78
C ASP A 85 1.57 7.82 -4.99
N PHE A 86 0.43 7.84 -5.67
CA PHE A 86 0.29 7.12 -6.95
C PHE A 86 1.21 7.67 -8.04
N GLU A 87 1.38 8.99 -8.15
CA GLU A 87 2.33 9.56 -9.14
C GLU A 87 3.78 9.14 -8.82
N ARG A 88 4.20 9.22 -7.55
CA ARG A 88 5.52 8.69 -7.12
C ARG A 88 5.67 7.21 -7.43
N LEU A 89 4.63 6.41 -7.24
CA LEU A 89 4.68 4.98 -7.54
C LEU A 89 4.83 4.70 -9.05
N LYS A 90 4.22 5.52 -9.91
CA LYS A 90 4.38 5.39 -11.37
C LYS A 90 5.80 5.65 -11.84
N GLU A 91 6.54 6.54 -11.18
CA GLU A 91 7.96 6.77 -11.51
C GLU A 91 8.78 5.47 -11.39
N HIS A 92 8.45 4.60 -10.43
CA HIS A 92 9.09 3.29 -10.29
C HIS A 92 8.66 2.26 -11.35
N LEU A 93 7.44 2.37 -11.88
CA LEU A 93 6.98 1.53 -12.99
C LEU A 93 7.78 1.83 -14.27
N LEU A 94 8.12 3.09 -14.51
CA LEU A 94 8.95 3.50 -15.65
C LEU A 94 10.38 2.95 -15.58
N GLN A 95 10.85 2.60 -14.38
CA GLN A 95 12.15 1.96 -14.15
C GLN A 95 12.10 0.43 -14.29
N ASN A 96 10.96 -0.13 -14.71
CA ASN A 96 10.75 -1.57 -14.86
C ASN A 96 11.03 -2.38 -13.58
N ARG A 97 10.84 -1.76 -12.40
CA ARG A 97 10.95 -2.46 -11.10
C ARG A 97 9.77 -3.40 -10.89
N VAL A 98 9.98 -4.49 -10.15
CA VAL A 98 8.88 -5.35 -9.69
C VAL A 98 8.17 -4.63 -8.55
N ILE A 99 6.85 -4.41 -8.65
CA ILE A 99 6.07 -3.76 -7.58
C ILE A 99 5.08 -4.73 -6.97
N LEU A 100 5.14 -4.90 -5.66
CA LEU A 100 4.23 -5.79 -4.93
C LEU A 100 3.39 -5.04 -3.92
N PHE A 101 2.08 -5.32 -3.96
CA PHE A 101 1.08 -4.84 -3.02
C PHE A 101 0.73 -5.93 -2.00
N PRO A 102 0.33 -5.58 -0.78
CA PRO A 102 0.06 -6.55 0.27
C PRO A 102 -1.31 -7.18 0.05
N SER A 103 -1.44 -8.49 0.26
CA SER A 103 -2.74 -9.15 0.14
C SER A 103 -3.71 -8.76 1.25
N GLY A 104 -3.23 -8.16 2.34
CA GLY A 104 -4.07 -7.59 3.40
C GLY A 104 -4.80 -6.30 3.01
N GLY A 105 -4.48 -5.72 1.85
CA GLY A 105 -5.00 -4.43 1.40
C GLY A 105 -4.19 -3.24 1.91
N LEU A 106 -4.21 -2.15 1.14
CA LEU A 106 -3.75 -0.83 1.61
C LEU A 106 -4.90 -0.12 2.34
N GLY A 107 -4.58 0.56 3.44
CA GLY A 107 -5.55 1.34 4.22
C GLY A 107 -6.48 0.51 5.11
N THR A 108 -6.20 -0.79 5.24
CA THR A 108 -6.87 -1.69 6.17
C THR A 108 -6.14 -1.71 7.53
N GLY A 109 -6.71 -2.40 8.51
CA GLY A 109 -6.08 -2.57 9.83
C GLY A 109 -6.01 -1.26 10.61
N LEU A 110 -4.80 -0.76 10.92
CA LEU A 110 -4.60 0.44 11.76
C LEU A 110 -5.01 1.76 11.09
N ALA A 111 -5.14 1.76 9.76
CA ALA A 111 -5.58 2.91 8.98
C ALA A 111 -7.11 3.07 8.97
N ARG A 112 -7.86 1.96 9.05
CA ARG A 112 -9.33 1.94 9.19
C ARG A 112 -10.08 2.78 8.14
N LEU A 113 -9.60 2.80 6.89
CA LEU A 113 -10.28 3.55 5.82
C LEU A 113 -11.67 2.97 5.52
N ASP A 114 -11.87 1.67 5.75
CA ASP A 114 -13.17 1.01 5.66
C ASP A 114 -14.22 1.61 6.61
N ILE A 115 -13.78 2.19 7.73
CA ILE A 115 -14.65 2.84 8.72
C ILE A 115 -14.74 4.35 8.47
N HIS A 116 -13.60 5.02 8.26
CA HIS A 116 -13.53 6.48 8.28
C HIS A 116 -13.61 7.14 6.90
N ALA A 117 -13.25 6.43 5.83
CA ALA A 117 -13.23 6.97 4.46
C ALA A 117 -13.41 5.84 3.41
N PRO A 118 -14.56 5.14 3.39
CA PRO A 118 -14.74 3.95 2.55
C PRO A 118 -14.64 4.26 1.04
N GLU A 119 -15.02 5.46 0.61
CA GLU A 119 -14.87 5.90 -0.77
C GLU A 119 -13.39 6.07 -1.16
N LEU A 120 -12.55 6.56 -0.25
CA LEU A 120 -11.10 6.67 -0.45
C LEU A 120 -10.45 5.28 -0.52
N LEU A 121 -10.89 4.33 0.32
CA LEU A 121 -10.45 2.94 0.23
C LEU A 121 -10.80 2.34 -1.14
N ASN A 122 -12.04 2.53 -1.60
CA ASN A 122 -12.49 2.05 -2.91
C ASN A 122 -11.68 2.69 -4.07
N LEU A 123 -11.36 3.97 -3.97
CA LEU A 123 -10.49 4.64 -4.95
C LEU A 123 -9.11 3.97 -5.01
N ILE A 124 -8.50 3.70 -3.85
CA ILE A 124 -7.20 3.03 -3.77
C ILE A 124 -7.30 1.64 -4.43
N ASP A 125 -8.33 0.86 -4.10
CA ASP A 125 -8.54 -0.47 -4.69
C ASP A 125 -8.68 -0.41 -6.21
N ILE A 126 -9.47 0.51 -6.74
CA ILE A 126 -9.65 0.70 -8.19
C ILE A 126 -8.32 1.08 -8.86
N LYS A 127 -7.55 1.98 -8.24
CA LYS A 127 -6.28 2.45 -8.80
C LYS A 127 -5.22 1.34 -8.78
N VAL A 128 -5.09 0.60 -7.69
CA VAL A 128 -4.21 -0.57 -7.62
C VAL A 128 -4.65 -1.63 -8.63
N SER A 129 -5.95 -1.89 -8.75
CA SER A 129 -6.48 -2.87 -9.72
C SER A 129 -6.06 -2.54 -11.15
N ARG A 130 -6.08 -1.25 -11.52
CA ARG A 130 -5.60 -0.78 -12.83
C ARG A 130 -4.10 -0.97 -13.02
N LEU A 131 -3.29 -0.77 -11.96
CA LEU A 131 -1.85 -0.98 -12.02
C LEU A 131 -1.48 -2.45 -12.18
N ILE A 132 -2.14 -3.34 -11.44
CA ILE A 132 -1.85 -4.78 -11.48
C ILE A 132 -2.57 -5.52 -12.62
N GLY A 133 -3.60 -4.90 -13.21
CA GLY A 133 -4.43 -5.52 -14.25
C GLY A 133 -5.30 -6.68 -13.73
N ALA A 134 -5.75 -6.60 -12.48
CA ALA A 134 -6.62 -7.57 -11.81
C ALA A 134 -7.41 -6.89 -10.69
N ASP A 135 -8.53 -7.47 -10.28
CA ASP A 135 -9.35 -6.93 -9.20
C ASP A 135 -8.68 -7.10 -7.83
N TYR A 136 -8.06 -6.02 -7.34
CA TYR A 136 -7.36 -6.01 -6.06
C TYR A 136 -8.30 -6.13 -4.86
N ALA A 137 -9.51 -5.55 -4.93
CA ALA A 137 -10.49 -5.63 -3.87
C ALA A 137 -10.88 -7.10 -3.62
N THR A 138 -11.17 -7.85 -4.69
CA THR A 138 -11.46 -9.28 -4.63
C THR A 138 -10.27 -10.09 -4.10
N ILE A 139 -9.04 -9.79 -4.58
CA ILE A 139 -7.83 -10.48 -4.11
C ILE A 139 -7.65 -10.31 -2.59
N ARG A 140 -7.83 -9.10 -2.06
CA ARG A 140 -7.61 -8.82 -0.63
C ARG A 140 -8.71 -9.31 0.31
N THR A 141 -9.89 -9.66 -0.22
CA THR A 141 -11.00 -10.23 0.57
C THR A 141 -11.01 -11.74 0.60
N ASN A 142 -10.57 -12.40 -0.48
CA ASN A 142 -10.56 -13.88 -0.58
C ASN A 142 -9.48 -14.55 0.27
N LEU A 143 -8.60 -13.77 0.90
CA LEU A 143 -7.50 -14.24 1.74
C LEU A 143 -7.69 -13.91 3.22
N ARG A 144 -8.90 -13.48 3.61
CA ARG A 144 -9.27 -13.22 5.01
C ARG A 144 -9.96 -14.42 5.63
#